data_AF-A0A6A9QIG4-F1
#
_entry.id   AF-A0A6A9QIG4-F1
#
_cell.length_a   1.000
_cell.length_b   1.000
_cell.length_c   1.000
_cell.angle_alpha   90.00
_cell.angle_beta   90.00
_cell.angle_gamma   90.00
#
_symmetry.space_group_name_H-M   'P 1'
#
loop_
_entity.id
_entity.type
_entity.pdbx_description
1 polymer ?
#
loop_
_entity_poly.entity_id
_entity_poly.type
_entity_poly.pdbx_seq_one_letter_code
_entity_poly.pdbx_strand_id
1 'polypeptide(L)'
;MKTRSVAIILSLLIIIIILFSFFILQHSTLSPSSKENSSTVTSSINNIPSSLSNKPGFISSNASEILLYNSGGTFTILGHHQSDSAYSMSEAYTPDASLLVSPFIWNMKFAKGYVNMTYDGPILNVDINMTDFHKISPNIGVNGYPGVMYGEECWFPFAGHSIESPLLELPAPVENLPQIQSCLYYSLWLDKGSIDDFSYDIWMSQNPTTTYLKFPDVEIMIWLYHQEEITSSYFKYEGSFVVPSIVNGSHENLNFSVYILPHTGSGDGWIGVYYVSQQQLEGKVTVPLTTMVQENFSFMGKVFRNLNESEYYLDAVQVGMEFNNDSTGTSIMGYSLYNWTMQVQ
;
A
#
# COMPACT_ATOMS: atom_id res chain seq x y z
N MET A 1 -16.82 50.81 12.01
CA MET A 1 -15.64 50.05 12.50
C MET A 1 -15.89 49.21 13.77
N LYS A 2 -16.88 49.49 14.63
CA LYS A 2 -17.07 48.75 15.90
C LYS A 2 -17.80 47.39 15.81
N THR A 3 -18.53 47.10 14.73
CA THR A 3 -19.33 45.87 14.61
C THR A 3 -18.54 44.66 14.09
N ARG A 4 -17.47 44.86 13.30
CA ARG A 4 -16.61 43.76 12.81
C ARG A 4 -15.73 43.15 13.90
N SER A 5 -15.29 43.93 14.88
CA SER A 5 -14.45 43.42 15.97
C SER A 5 -15.20 42.53 16.96
N VAL A 6 -16.51 42.76 17.16
CA VAL A 6 -17.32 41.94 18.07
C VAL A 6 -17.59 40.54 17.48
N ALA A 7 -17.81 40.45 16.17
CA ALA A 7 -18.02 39.16 15.49
C ALA A 7 -16.75 38.29 15.55
N ILE A 8 -15.57 38.87 15.35
CA ILE A 8 -14.29 38.13 15.40
C ILE A 8 -14.00 37.62 16.81
N ILE A 9 -14.30 38.41 17.84
CA ILE A 9 -14.12 37.99 19.24
C ILE A 9 -15.08 36.86 19.61
N LEU A 10 -16.34 36.91 19.16
CA LEU A 10 -17.31 35.83 19.40
C LEU A 10 -16.91 34.54 18.68
N SER A 11 -16.42 34.61 17.43
CA SER A 11 -15.94 33.45 16.70
C SER A 11 -14.71 32.80 17.36
N LEU A 12 -13.76 33.60 17.85
CA LEU A 12 -12.60 33.09 18.59
C LEU A 12 -13.00 32.46 19.94
N LEU A 13 -13.99 33.00 20.64
CA LEU A 13 -14.47 32.43 21.89
C LEU A 13 -15.14 31.06 21.68
N ILE A 14 -15.91 30.90 20.61
CA ILE A 14 -16.55 29.63 20.25
C ILE A 14 -15.50 28.57 19.89
N ILE A 15 -14.45 28.93 19.14
CA ILE A 15 -13.34 28.03 18.81
C ILE A 15 -12.59 27.57 20.07
N ILE A 16 -12.34 28.49 21.01
CA ILE A 16 -11.68 28.14 22.28
C ILE A 16 -12.54 27.20 23.13
N ILE A 17 -13.86 27.42 23.19
CA ILE A 17 -14.77 26.55 23.95
C ILE A 17 -14.80 25.15 23.34
N ILE A 18 -14.87 25.04 22.00
CA ILE A 18 -14.86 23.73 21.30
C ILE A 18 -13.56 22.97 21.56
N LEU A 19 -12.41 23.65 21.47
CA LEU A 19 -11.10 23.06 21.77
C LEU A 19 -10.98 22.59 23.23
N PHE A 20 -11.55 23.34 24.18
CA PHE A 20 -11.51 22.98 25.60
C PHE A 20 -12.40 21.78 25.92
N SER A 21 -13.56 21.65 25.27
CA SER A 21 -14.42 20.46 25.41
C SER A 21 -13.82 19.20 24.79
N PHE A 22 -13.00 19.33 23.74
CA PHE A 22 -12.28 18.20 23.15
C PHE A 22 -11.16 17.68 24.08
N PHE A 23 -10.51 18.59 24.82
CA PHE A 23 -9.43 18.24 25.75
C PHE A 23 -9.92 17.54 27.03
N ILE A 24 -11.13 17.88 27.51
CA ILE A 24 -11.72 17.23 28.70
C ILE A 24 -12.19 15.80 28.39
N LEU A 25 -12.57 15.51 27.14
CA LEU A 25 -13.05 14.18 26.75
C LEU A 25 -11.91 13.15 26.58
N GLN A 26 -10.68 13.59 26.31
CA GLN A 26 -9.50 12.70 26.18
C GLN A 26 -8.84 12.33 27.52
N HIS A 27 -9.28 12.86 28.66
CA HIS A 27 -8.62 12.64 29.96
C HIS A 27 -9.50 11.97 31.02
N SER A 28 -10.61 11.36 30.63
CA SER A 28 -11.47 10.59 31.54
C SER A 28 -11.63 9.14 31.12
N THR A 29 -10.59 8.32 31.25
CA THR A 29 -10.74 6.87 31.42
C THR A 29 -9.82 6.38 32.53
N LEU A 30 -10.48 5.98 33.62
CA LEU A 30 -9.91 5.37 34.82
C LEU A 30 -9.32 3.99 34.53
N SER A 31 -8.13 3.74 35.07
CA SER A 31 -7.56 2.40 35.24
C SER A 31 -8.32 1.58 36.29
N PRO A 32 -8.27 0.25 36.20
CA PRO A 32 -8.07 -0.58 37.38
C PRO A 32 -6.87 -1.51 37.24
N SER A 33 -6.16 -1.62 38.36
CA SER A 33 -5.06 -2.54 38.59
C SER A 33 -5.58 -3.90 39.08
N SER A 34 -4.85 -4.96 38.75
CA SER A 34 -4.59 -6.05 39.70
C SER A 34 -3.38 -6.87 39.26
N LYS A 35 -2.40 -6.96 40.16
CA LYS A 35 -1.27 -7.90 40.15
C LYS A 35 -1.76 -9.29 40.56
N GLU A 36 -1.14 -10.35 40.05
CA GLU A 36 -0.56 -11.41 40.89
C GLU A 36 0.45 -12.29 40.11
N ASN A 37 1.41 -12.82 40.88
CA ASN A 37 2.66 -13.47 40.48
C ASN A 37 2.50 -14.97 40.15
N SER A 38 3.44 -15.57 39.39
CA SER A 38 4.39 -16.57 39.93
C SER A 38 5.24 -17.30 38.87
N SER A 39 6.55 -17.35 39.16
CA SER A 39 7.54 -18.43 38.97
C SER A 39 8.04 -18.89 37.58
N THR A 40 9.25 -18.41 37.25
CA THR A 40 10.49 -19.15 36.91
C THR A 40 10.44 -20.62 36.49
N VAL A 41 11.01 -20.93 35.31
CA VAL A 41 12.02 -22.00 35.10
C VAL A 41 13.05 -21.56 34.04
N THR A 42 14.32 -21.67 34.41
CA THR A 42 15.54 -21.50 33.60
C THR A 42 15.89 -22.79 32.85
N SER A 43 16.37 -22.68 31.61
CA SER A 43 17.50 -23.49 31.12
C SER A 43 18.10 -22.89 29.86
N SER A 44 19.37 -22.50 29.98
CA SER A 44 20.32 -22.20 28.91
C SER A 44 20.68 -23.46 28.11
N ILE A 45 21.12 -23.28 26.85
CA ILE A 45 22.38 -23.83 26.29
C ILE A 45 22.54 -23.50 24.78
N ASN A 46 23.68 -22.86 24.51
CA ASN A 46 24.59 -22.89 23.34
C ASN A 46 24.28 -22.21 22.00
N ASN A 47 25.10 -21.17 21.76
CA ASN A 47 25.59 -20.64 20.50
C ASN A 47 26.22 -21.70 19.59
N ILE A 48 25.94 -21.63 18.28
CA ILE A 48 26.92 -21.74 17.17
C ILE A 48 26.44 -20.82 16.02
N PRO A 49 27.29 -19.94 15.45
CA PRO A 49 26.93 -19.10 14.31
C PRO A 49 27.28 -19.79 12.97
N SER A 50 26.41 -19.68 11.96
CA SER A 50 26.80 -19.89 10.57
C SER A 50 25.92 -19.09 9.62
N SER A 51 26.58 -18.17 8.92
CA SER A 51 26.11 -17.38 7.80
C SER A 51 25.85 -18.23 6.53
N LEU A 52 25.04 -17.65 5.64
CA LEU A 52 24.90 -17.91 4.19
C LEU A 52 24.16 -19.20 3.74
N SER A 53 22.89 -19.03 3.33
CA SER A 53 22.43 -19.17 1.93
C SER A 53 20.94 -19.51 1.85
N ASN A 54 20.06 -18.52 2.02
CA ASN A 54 18.65 -18.69 1.65
C ASN A 54 18.56 -18.61 0.12
N LYS A 55 18.58 -19.77 -0.55
CA LYS A 55 17.98 -19.88 -1.89
C LYS A 55 16.49 -19.56 -1.75
N PRO A 56 15.90 -18.74 -2.62
CA PRO A 56 14.46 -18.52 -2.61
C PRO A 56 13.81 -19.86 -3.01
N GLY A 57 13.26 -20.55 -2.02
CA GLY A 57 12.54 -21.80 -2.16
C GLY A 57 11.04 -21.55 -2.00
N PHE A 58 10.22 -22.36 -2.64
CA PHE A 58 8.79 -22.34 -2.36
C PHE A 58 8.52 -22.82 -0.93
N ILE A 59 7.65 -22.10 -0.25
CA ILE A 59 7.20 -22.33 1.13
C ILE A 59 6.58 -23.74 1.26
N SER A 60 6.95 -24.47 2.33
CA SER A 60 6.48 -25.85 2.61
C SER A 60 5.02 -25.94 3.09
N SER A 61 4.45 -27.16 3.14
CA SER A 61 3.04 -27.46 3.48
C SER A 61 2.57 -27.12 4.92
N ASN A 62 3.44 -26.53 5.75
CA ASN A 62 3.12 -26.10 7.12
C ASN A 62 2.99 -24.56 7.25
N ALA A 63 2.88 -23.83 6.14
CA ALA A 63 2.66 -22.39 6.17
C ALA A 63 1.30 -22.04 6.79
N SER A 64 1.28 -20.98 7.60
CA SER A 64 0.02 -20.34 7.99
C SER A 64 -0.41 -19.39 6.88
N GLU A 65 -1.71 -19.13 6.72
CA GLU A 65 -2.24 -18.26 5.66
C GLU A 65 -3.06 -17.13 6.27
N ILE A 66 -2.81 -15.90 5.81
CA ILE A 66 -3.67 -14.73 6.05
C ILE A 66 -4.60 -14.60 4.84
N LEU A 67 -5.90 -14.60 5.10
CA LEU A 67 -6.93 -14.44 4.09
C LEU A 67 -7.31 -12.97 3.98
N LEU A 68 -6.99 -12.33 2.86
CA LEU A 68 -7.20 -10.91 2.61
C LEU A 68 -8.30 -10.68 1.56
N TYR A 69 -9.46 -11.28 1.81
CA TYR A 69 -10.68 -11.03 1.05
C TYR A 69 -11.83 -10.73 2.00
N ASN A 70 -12.78 -9.93 1.53
CA ASN A 70 -13.92 -9.53 2.32
C ASN A 70 -14.80 -10.74 2.69
N SER A 71 -15.02 -10.93 4.00
CA SER A 71 -15.94 -11.92 4.56
C SER A 71 -17.27 -11.29 5.01
N GLY A 72 -17.36 -9.96 5.00
CA GLY A 72 -18.45 -9.17 5.60
C GLY A 72 -19.71 -8.97 4.74
N GLY A 73 -19.79 -9.53 3.54
CA GLY A 73 -20.96 -9.41 2.65
C GLY A 73 -20.73 -8.49 1.45
N THR A 74 -21.71 -7.67 1.08
CA THR A 74 -21.64 -6.81 -0.13
C THR A 74 -21.69 -5.35 0.26
N PHE A 75 -20.74 -4.54 -0.23
CA PHE A 75 -20.74 -3.10 -0.05
C PHE A 75 -20.06 -2.39 -1.22
N THR A 76 -20.32 -1.09 -1.35
CA THR A 76 -19.80 -0.25 -2.44
C THR A 76 -19.20 1.03 -1.89
N ILE A 77 -18.06 1.43 -2.45
CA ILE A 77 -17.45 2.75 -2.31
C ILE A 77 -17.42 3.42 -3.69
N LEU A 78 -17.79 4.69 -3.74
CA LEU A 78 -17.82 5.48 -4.97
C LEU A 78 -16.88 6.67 -4.88
N GLY A 79 -15.89 6.75 -5.76
CA GLY A 79 -15.08 7.94 -5.99
C GLY A 79 -15.66 8.81 -7.09
N HIS A 80 -15.94 10.09 -6.82
CA HIS A 80 -16.37 11.06 -7.83
C HIS A 80 -15.92 12.49 -7.47
N HIS A 81 -15.90 13.37 -8.46
CA HIS A 81 -15.57 14.78 -8.25
C HIS A 81 -16.67 15.52 -7.46
N GLN A 82 -16.28 16.47 -6.59
CA GLN A 82 -17.14 17.31 -5.70
C GLN A 82 -17.66 16.68 -4.40
N SER A 83 -17.10 15.56 -3.98
CA SER A 83 -17.28 15.03 -2.63
C SER A 83 -15.94 14.67 -2.01
N ASP A 84 -15.90 14.51 -0.69
CA ASP A 84 -14.78 13.86 0.02
C ASP A 84 -14.59 12.39 -0.45
N SER A 85 -15.39 11.91 -1.42
CA SER A 85 -15.41 10.53 -1.89
C SER A 85 -14.29 10.19 -2.87
N ALA A 86 -13.59 11.18 -3.45
CA ALA A 86 -12.35 10.92 -4.20
C ALA A 86 -11.29 10.19 -3.35
N TYR A 87 -11.39 10.34 -2.02
CA TYR A 87 -10.54 9.73 -1.00
C TYR A 87 -11.36 8.96 0.04
N SER A 88 -12.62 8.61 -0.26
CA SER A 88 -13.43 7.86 0.72
C SER A 88 -12.78 6.52 1.00
N MET A 89 -12.72 6.17 2.28
CA MET A 89 -12.24 4.89 2.73
C MET A 89 -13.36 4.10 3.36
N SER A 90 -13.33 2.79 3.16
CA SER A 90 -14.07 1.83 3.97
C SER A 90 -13.11 0.75 4.43
N GLU A 91 -13.53 0.00 5.43
CA GLU A 91 -12.84 -1.17 5.91
C GLU A 91 -13.61 -2.42 5.48
N ALA A 92 -12.92 -3.36 4.82
CA ALA A 92 -13.42 -4.69 4.51
C ALA A 92 -12.90 -5.68 5.54
N TYR A 93 -13.78 -6.23 6.37
CA TYR A 93 -13.38 -7.27 7.33
C TYR A 93 -13.11 -8.59 6.61
N THR A 94 -11.99 -9.21 6.94
CA THR A 94 -11.58 -10.52 6.43
C THR A 94 -11.73 -11.56 7.55
N PRO A 95 -11.47 -12.86 7.30
CA PRO A 95 -11.53 -13.87 8.36
C PRO A 95 -10.60 -13.60 9.56
N ASP A 96 -9.39 -13.07 9.29
CA ASP A 96 -8.31 -12.97 10.28
C ASP A 96 -7.75 -11.53 10.43
N ALA A 97 -8.30 -10.56 9.68
CA ALA A 97 -7.78 -9.20 9.56
C ALA A 97 -8.86 -8.24 8.98
N SER A 98 -8.45 -7.07 8.51
CA SER A 98 -9.23 -6.22 7.61
C SER A 98 -8.37 -5.64 6.48
N LEU A 99 -9.01 -5.01 5.51
CA LEU A 99 -8.38 -4.21 4.47
C LEU A 99 -9.00 -2.82 4.45
N LEU A 100 -8.20 -1.77 4.34
CA LEU A 100 -8.72 -0.47 3.92
C LEU A 100 -8.93 -0.47 2.42
N VAL A 101 -10.00 0.15 1.95
CA VAL A 101 -10.42 0.14 0.54
C VAL A 101 -10.70 1.58 0.13
N SER A 102 -10.11 2.05 -0.98
CA SER A 102 -10.28 3.43 -1.43
C SER A 102 -10.22 3.56 -2.95
N PRO A 103 -11.11 4.37 -3.57
CA PRO A 103 -10.99 4.77 -4.97
C PRO A 103 -9.71 5.55 -5.27
N PHE A 104 -9.15 6.22 -4.25
CA PHE A 104 -7.89 6.96 -4.25
C PHE A 104 -7.55 7.67 -5.59
N ILE A 105 -8.44 8.57 -6.02
CA ILE A 105 -8.33 9.28 -7.30
C ILE A 105 -7.53 10.57 -7.13
N TRP A 106 -6.29 10.44 -6.70
CA TRP A 106 -5.58 11.51 -6.03
C TRP A 106 -5.12 12.66 -6.90
N ASN A 107 -4.95 12.43 -8.20
CA ASN A 107 -4.59 13.47 -9.13
C ASN A 107 -5.84 14.10 -9.78
N MET A 108 -7.05 13.82 -9.32
CA MET A 108 -8.28 14.39 -9.91
C MET A 108 -8.57 15.79 -9.40
N LYS A 109 -8.48 16.78 -10.30
CA LYS A 109 -9.02 18.13 -10.05
C LYS A 109 -10.49 18.22 -10.44
N PHE A 110 -10.86 17.60 -11.55
CA PHE A 110 -12.21 17.52 -12.07
C PHE A 110 -12.38 16.26 -12.92
N ALA A 111 -13.55 15.61 -12.85
CA ALA A 111 -13.99 14.61 -13.80
C ALA A 111 -15.52 14.48 -13.75
N LYS A 112 -16.12 13.95 -14.80
CA LYS A 112 -17.50 13.42 -14.78
C LYS A 112 -17.45 11.91 -14.68
N GLY A 113 -18.43 11.32 -14.02
CA GLY A 113 -18.49 9.86 -13.82
C GLY A 113 -17.96 9.44 -12.46
N TYR A 114 -17.42 8.24 -12.38
CA TYR A 114 -17.09 7.60 -11.10
C TYR A 114 -15.95 6.57 -11.20
N VAL A 115 -15.36 6.26 -10.05
CA VAL A 115 -14.74 4.98 -9.76
C VAL A 115 -15.66 4.25 -8.79
N ASN A 116 -16.07 3.03 -9.13
CA ASN A 116 -16.94 2.21 -8.31
C ASN A 116 -16.16 0.98 -7.86
N MET A 117 -16.02 0.85 -6.55
CA MET A 117 -15.40 -0.31 -5.92
C MET A 117 -16.48 -1.05 -5.15
N THR A 118 -16.89 -2.21 -5.65
CA THR A 118 -17.92 -3.04 -5.02
C THR A 118 -17.36 -4.39 -4.64
N TYR A 119 -17.41 -4.71 -3.35
CA TYR A 119 -17.28 -6.09 -2.91
C TYR A 119 -18.60 -6.82 -3.11
N ASP A 120 -18.59 -7.93 -3.86
CA ASP A 120 -19.68 -8.89 -3.93
C ASP A 120 -19.22 -10.21 -3.30
N GLY A 121 -19.49 -10.36 -1.99
CA GLY A 121 -18.84 -11.38 -1.18
C GLY A 121 -17.31 -11.18 -1.17
N PRO A 122 -16.51 -12.20 -1.54
CA PRO A 122 -15.05 -12.10 -1.50
C PRO A 122 -14.44 -11.31 -2.66
N ILE A 123 -15.21 -11.05 -3.73
CA ILE A 123 -14.69 -10.47 -4.97
C ILE A 123 -14.82 -8.95 -4.92
N LEU A 124 -13.71 -8.24 -5.04
CA LEU A 124 -13.71 -6.80 -5.29
C LEU A 124 -13.79 -6.55 -6.79
N ASN A 125 -14.82 -5.84 -7.25
CA ASN A 125 -14.92 -5.34 -8.61
C ASN A 125 -14.69 -3.83 -8.62
N VAL A 126 -13.75 -3.39 -9.45
CA VAL A 126 -13.43 -1.99 -9.66
C VAL A 126 -13.81 -1.60 -11.08
N ASP A 127 -14.69 -0.63 -11.22
CA ASP A 127 -15.17 -0.05 -12.47
C ASP A 127 -14.82 1.44 -12.51
N ILE A 128 -13.95 1.82 -13.44
CA ILE A 128 -13.58 3.21 -13.70
C ILE A 128 -14.35 3.65 -14.94
N ASN A 129 -15.21 4.65 -14.78
CA ASN A 129 -15.96 5.24 -15.86
C ASN A 129 -15.94 6.76 -15.69
N MET A 130 -14.90 7.37 -16.23
CA MET A 130 -14.66 8.81 -16.11
C MET A 130 -14.49 9.46 -17.48
N THR A 131 -14.99 10.68 -17.60
CA THR A 131 -14.83 11.53 -18.78
C THR A 131 -14.48 12.95 -18.36
N ASP A 132 -13.92 13.73 -19.28
CA ASP A 132 -13.55 15.13 -19.03
C ASP A 132 -12.63 15.21 -17.79
N PHE A 133 -11.61 14.35 -17.72
CA PHE A 133 -10.67 14.30 -16.59
C PHE A 133 -9.64 15.43 -16.67
N HIS A 134 -9.51 16.20 -15.58
CA HIS A 134 -8.51 17.25 -15.41
C HIS A 134 -7.67 16.93 -14.19
N LYS A 135 -6.35 16.89 -14.37
CA LYS A 135 -5.39 16.59 -13.30
C LYS A 135 -5.15 17.79 -12.38
N ILE A 136 -4.85 17.53 -11.11
CA ILE A 136 -4.30 18.53 -10.18
C ILE A 136 -2.89 18.92 -10.65
N SER A 137 -2.08 17.90 -10.99
CA SER A 137 -0.71 18.01 -11.48
C SER A 137 -0.61 17.37 -12.87
N PRO A 138 -0.80 18.13 -13.97
CA PRO A 138 -0.83 17.60 -15.33
C PRO A 138 0.47 16.93 -15.80
N ASN A 139 1.60 17.22 -15.13
CA ASN A 139 2.90 16.62 -15.45
C ASN A 139 3.06 15.21 -14.86
N ILE A 140 2.14 14.76 -14.00
CA ILE A 140 2.16 13.41 -13.46
C ILE A 140 1.24 12.53 -14.32
N GLY A 141 1.81 11.43 -14.84
CA GLY A 141 1.15 10.50 -15.77
C GLY A 141 -0.09 9.83 -15.18
N VAL A 142 -0.13 9.60 -13.88
CA VAL A 142 -1.18 8.81 -13.22
C VAL A 142 -2.37 9.68 -12.77
N ASN A 143 -3.58 9.12 -12.81
CA ASN A 143 -4.82 9.76 -12.33
C ASN A 143 -5.21 9.38 -10.90
N GLY A 144 -4.91 8.15 -10.49
CA GLY A 144 -5.25 7.59 -9.18
C GLY A 144 -4.81 6.14 -9.07
N TYR A 145 -5.02 5.57 -7.88
CA TYR A 145 -4.69 4.18 -7.55
C TYR A 145 -5.82 3.51 -6.76
N PRO A 146 -6.99 3.25 -7.38
CA PRO A 146 -8.05 2.50 -6.71
C PRO A 146 -7.53 1.14 -6.28
N GLY A 147 -7.65 0.87 -4.98
CA GLY A 147 -6.97 -0.25 -4.37
C GLY A 147 -7.39 -0.57 -2.94
N VAL A 148 -6.71 -1.57 -2.39
CA VAL A 148 -6.85 -2.02 -1.01
C VAL A 148 -5.50 -1.97 -0.30
N MET A 149 -5.52 -1.80 1.01
CA MET A 149 -4.33 -1.71 1.86
C MET A 149 -4.46 -2.64 3.07
N TYR A 150 -3.38 -3.34 3.39
CA TYR A 150 -3.13 -4.05 4.64
C TYR A 150 -1.96 -3.39 5.37
N GLY A 151 -2.13 -3.05 6.65
CA GLY A 151 -1.13 -2.40 7.49
C GLY A 151 -1.55 -1.01 7.97
N GLU A 152 -0.58 -0.12 8.14
CA GLU A 152 -0.78 1.24 8.64
C GLU A 152 -0.01 2.27 7.81
N GLU A 153 -0.69 3.37 7.47
CA GLU A 153 -0.05 4.57 6.93
C GLU A 153 -0.47 5.78 7.77
N CYS A 154 0.48 6.62 8.14
CA CYS A 154 0.20 7.83 8.93
C CYS A 154 0.13 9.11 8.07
N TRP A 155 0.22 8.98 6.75
CA TRP A 155 0.20 10.09 5.79
C TRP A 155 -0.99 10.02 4.84
N PHE A 156 -1.28 11.15 4.18
CA PHE A 156 -2.28 11.22 3.14
C PHE A 156 -1.86 10.40 1.92
N PRO A 157 -2.74 9.58 1.32
CA PRO A 157 -4.21 9.60 1.46
C PRO A 157 -4.81 8.70 2.54
N PHE A 158 -4.14 7.62 2.95
CA PHE A 158 -4.78 6.51 3.66
C PHE A 158 -4.80 6.71 5.17
N ALA A 159 -3.90 7.54 5.71
CA ALA A 159 -3.87 8.04 7.09
C ALA A 159 -4.75 7.25 8.08
N GLY A 160 -4.41 5.98 8.30
CA GLY A 160 -5.26 4.96 8.88
C GLY A 160 -4.56 3.60 8.97
N HIS A 161 -5.22 2.66 9.64
CA HIS A 161 -4.72 1.30 9.85
C HIS A 161 -5.83 0.26 9.64
N SER A 162 -5.46 -0.92 9.18
CA SER A 162 -6.32 -2.11 9.21
C SER A 162 -6.27 -2.81 10.58
N ILE A 163 -7.22 -3.71 10.82
CA ILE A 163 -7.08 -4.78 11.80
C ILE A 163 -6.13 -5.82 11.24
N GLU A 164 -5.13 -6.21 12.01
CA GLU A 164 -4.04 -7.04 11.52
C GLU A 164 -4.11 -8.47 12.04
N SER A 165 -3.56 -9.39 11.26
CA SER A 165 -3.37 -10.77 11.67
C SER A 165 -2.16 -10.87 12.59
N PRO A 166 -2.21 -11.68 13.67
CA PRO A 166 -1.03 -11.94 14.51
C PRO A 166 0.10 -12.68 13.77
N LEU A 167 -0.15 -13.17 12.56
CA LEU A 167 0.88 -13.73 11.69
C LEU A 167 1.78 -12.65 11.05
N LEU A 168 1.26 -11.43 10.91
CA LEU A 168 1.97 -10.28 10.32
C LEU A 168 1.36 -8.98 10.83
N GLU A 169 1.84 -8.47 11.96
CA GLU A 169 1.48 -7.15 12.46
C GLU A 169 2.36 -6.10 11.77
N LEU A 170 1.78 -5.03 11.21
CA LEU A 170 2.47 -3.91 10.59
C LEU A 170 2.13 -2.60 11.36
N PRO A 171 3.08 -1.67 11.50
CA PRO A 171 4.42 -1.71 10.92
C PRO A 171 5.37 -2.70 11.60
N ALA A 172 6.18 -3.43 10.81
CA ALA A 172 7.15 -4.41 11.31
C ALA A 172 8.58 -4.12 10.85
N PRO A 173 9.62 -4.35 11.69
CA PRO A 173 11.00 -4.20 11.26
C PRO A 173 11.33 -5.09 10.06
N VAL A 174 11.88 -4.51 8.99
CA VAL A 174 12.10 -5.22 7.72
C VAL A 174 13.05 -6.42 7.91
N GLU A 175 14.11 -6.24 8.70
CA GLU A 175 15.10 -7.29 8.99
C GLU A 175 14.50 -8.53 9.69
N ASN A 176 13.33 -8.40 10.31
CA ASN A 176 12.67 -9.45 11.10
C ASN A 176 11.35 -9.91 10.47
N LEU A 177 11.06 -9.53 9.22
CA LEU A 177 9.85 -9.98 8.55
C LEU A 177 9.82 -11.51 8.44
N PRO A 178 8.66 -12.14 8.70
CA PRO A 178 8.48 -13.55 8.39
C PRO A 178 8.59 -13.77 6.89
N GLN A 179 8.80 -15.02 6.46
CA GLN A 179 8.84 -15.30 5.02
C GLN A 179 7.42 -15.31 4.46
N ILE A 180 7.12 -14.34 3.59
CA ILE A 180 5.78 -14.12 3.02
C ILE A 180 5.79 -14.43 1.53
N GLN A 181 4.87 -15.28 1.10
CA GLN A 181 4.46 -15.41 -0.30
C GLN A 181 3.07 -14.78 -0.47
N SER A 182 3.00 -13.70 -1.26
CA SER A 182 1.73 -13.02 -1.54
C SER A 182 1.15 -13.54 -2.86
N CYS A 183 -0.12 -13.93 -2.83
CA CYS A 183 -0.86 -14.45 -3.97
C CYS A 183 -2.03 -13.54 -4.29
N LEU A 184 -2.08 -13.02 -5.52
CA LEU A 184 -3.22 -12.31 -6.06
C LEU A 184 -3.90 -13.16 -7.12
N TYR A 185 -5.22 -13.20 -7.10
CA TYR A 185 -6.02 -13.69 -8.22
C TYR A 185 -6.87 -12.56 -8.77
N TYR A 186 -6.56 -12.09 -9.97
CA TYR A 186 -7.22 -10.94 -10.57
C TYR A 186 -7.40 -11.10 -12.08
N SER A 187 -8.28 -10.26 -12.63
CA SER A 187 -8.42 -10.03 -14.08
C SER A 187 -8.60 -8.56 -14.37
N LEU A 188 -8.17 -8.13 -15.55
CA LEU A 188 -8.18 -6.73 -16.00
C LEU A 188 -9.09 -6.58 -17.21
N TRP A 189 -9.64 -5.38 -17.41
CA TRP A 189 -10.32 -5.03 -18.65
C TRP A 189 -10.13 -3.55 -18.98
N LEU A 190 -10.10 -3.23 -20.27
CA LEU A 190 -9.78 -1.91 -20.78
C LEU A 190 -10.58 -1.62 -22.06
N ASP A 191 -11.29 -0.49 -22.09
CA ASP A 191 -11.94 0.06 -23.29
C ASP A 191 -11.32 1.41 -23.71
N LYS A 192 -11.13 2.33 -22.76
CA LYS A 192 -10.56 3.67 -22.99
C LYS A 192 -9.56 4.07 -21.91
N GLY A 193 -8.48 4.76 -22.32
CA GLY A 193 -7.39 5.19 -21.44
C GLY A 193 -6.22 4.21 -21.46
N SER A 194 -5.49 4.15 -20.35
CA SER A 194 -4.45 3.14 -20.09
C SER A 194 -4.54 2.63 -18.66
N ILE A 195 -4.27 1.33 -18.51
CA ILE A 195 -3.86 0.73 -17.25
C ILE A 195 -2.35 0.95 -17.18
N ASP A 196 -1.92 1.96 -16.43
CA ASP A 196 -0.50 2.29 -16.34
C ASP A 196 0.22 1.10 -15.71
N ASP A 197 -0.31 0.61 -14.58
CA ASP A 197 0.03 -0.68 -14.00
C ASP A 197 -1.10 -1.32 -13.17
N PHE A 198 -0.98 -2.63 -12.94
CA PHE A 198 -1.58 -3.32 -11.80
C PHE A 198 -0.46 -3.86 -10.94
N SER A 199 -0.41 -3.43 -9.69
CA SER A 199 0.79 -3.54 -8.87
C SER A 199 0.51 -3.77 -7.39
N TYR A 200 1.58 -4.13 -6.69
CA TYR A 200 1.71 -3.81 -5.27
C TYR A 200 2.33 -2.42 -5.14
N ASP A 201 1.81 -1.61 -4.21
CA ASP A 201 2.41 -0.37 -3.72
C ASP A 201 2.71 -0.54 -2.22
N ILE A 202 4.00 -0.55 -1.88
CA ILE A 202 4.49 -0.99 -0.56
C ILE A 202 5.31 0.12 0.06
N TRP A 203 5.00 0.47 1.31
CA TRP A 203 5.66 1.57 1.99
C TRP A 203 6.58 1.11 3.10
N MET A 204 7.76 1.72 3.16
CA MET A 204 8.70 1.56 4.27
C MET A 204 9.22 2.91 4.75
N SER A 205 9.32 3.05 6.06
CA SER A 205 9.84 4.25 6.70
C SER A 205 10.85 3.91 7.79
N GLN A 206 11.72 4.87 8.12
CA GLN A 206 12.59 4.76 9.29
C GLN A 206 11.86 5.09 10.60
N ASN A 207 10.67 5.71 10.48
CA ASN A 207 9.79 6.02 11.58
C ASN A 207 8.35 5.67 11.19
N PRO A 208 7.79 4.55 11.70
CA PRO A 208 6.46 4.07 11.32
C PRO A 208 5.32 5.03 11.68
N THR A 209 5.58 6.03 12.52
CA THR A 209 4.62 7.07 12.89
C THR A 209 4.78 8.36 12.07
N THR A 210 5.57 8.33 11.00
CA THR A 210 5.76 9.50 10.14
C THR A 210 4.45 9.92 9.48
N THR A 211 4.14 11.22 9.46
CA THR A 211 2.92 11.73 8.81
C THR A 211 3.22 12.41 7.47
N TYR A 212 4.46 12.33 7.01
CA TYR A 212 4.92 12.94 5.76
C TYR A 212 6.10 12.17 5.19
N LEU A 213 5.97 11.77 3.92
CA LEU A 213 6.98 11.03 3.18
C LEU A 213 8.08 11.94 2.66
N LYS A 214 9.32 11.56 2.89
CA LYS A 214 10.51 12.29 2.44
C LYS A 214 11.69 11.35 2.32
N PHE A 215 12.82 11.84 1.82
CA PHE A 215 14.05 11.06 1.90
C PHE A 215 14.43 10.77 3.39
N PRO A 216 14.79 9.52 3.77
CA PRO A 216 14.98 8.33 2.92
C PRO A 216 13.86 7.29 3.04
N ASP A 217 12.61 7.68 3.27
CA ASP A 217 11.44 6.77 3.17
C ASP A 217 11.40 6.13 1.77
N VAL A 218 10.79 4.95 1.65
CA VAL A 218 10.84 4.13 0.44
C VAL A 218 9.44 3.66 0.04
N GLU A 219 9.13 3.84 -1.23
CA GLU A 219 8.00 3.25 -1.95
C GLU A 219 8.54 2.12 -2.81
N ILE A 220 8.01 0.91 -2.66
CA ILE A 220 8.31 -0.23 -3.52
C ILE A 220 7.06 -0.54 -4.35
N MET A 221 7.16 -0.31 -5.65
CA MET A 221 6.15 -0.69 -6.63
C MET A 221 6.54 -2.02 -7.29
N ILE A 222 5.67 -3.03 -7.26
CA ILE A 222 5.86 -4.29 -7.99
C ILE A 222 4.79 -4.41 -9.07
N TRP A 223 5.13 -4.04 -10.30
CA TRP A 223 4.23 -4.05 -11.44
C TRP A 223 4.11 -5.46 -12.00
N LEU A 224 2.94 -6.08 -11.84
CA LEU A 224 2.65 -7.41 -12.36
C LEU A 224 2.14 -7.33 -13.81
N TYR A 225 1.35 -6.30 -14.10
CA TYR A 225 0.89 -5.91 -15.42
C TYR A 225 1.16 -4.43 -15.60
N HIS A 226 1.53 -3.99 -16.80
CA HIS A 226 1.75 -2.57 -17.07
C HIS A 226 1.60 -2.24 -18.56
N GLN A 227 1.04 -1.08 -18.88
CA GLN A 227 1.13 -0.48 -20.22
C GLN A 227 2.06 0.73 -20.24
N GLU A 228 2.34 1.32 -19.07
CA GLU A 228 3.33 2.37 -18.93
C GLU A 228 4.74 1.79 -19.08
N GLU A 229 5.62 2.59 -19.66
CA GLU A 229 7.04 2.30 -19.81
C GLU A 229 7.84 3.35 -19.06
N ILE A 230 8.81 2.91 -18.24
CA ILE A 230 9.71 3.84 -17.56
C ILE A 230 10.65 4.47 -18.59
N THR A 231 10.32 5.68 -19.02
CA THR A 231 11.07 6.43 -20.06
C THR A 231 11.82 7.65 -19.53
N SER A 232 11.49 8.09 -18.32
CA SER A 232 12.08 9.26 -17.67
C SER A 232 13.55 9.02 -17.30
N SER A 233 14.43 9.96 -17.65
CA SER A 233 15.85 9.91 -17.33
C SER A 233 16.17 10.09 -15.84
N TYR A 234 15.17 10.43 -15.02
CA TYR A 234 15.33 10.50 -13.56
C TYR A 234 15.41 9.12 -12.92
N PHE A 235 14.84 8.10 -13.57
CA PHE A 235 14.93 6.72 -13.13
C PHE A 235 16.30 6.15 -13.46
N LYS A 236 16.88 5.42 -12.51
CA LYS A 236 18.12 4.68 -12.67
C LYS A 236 17.80 3.20 -12.80
N TYR A 237 18.15 2.60 -13.93
CA TYR A 237 18.07 1.15 -14.09
C TYR A 237 19.21 0.48 -13.32
N GLU A 238 18.88 -0.38 -12.36
CA GLU A 238 19.84 -1.02 -11.44
C GLU A 238 20.00 -2.54 -11.65
N GLY A 239 19.36 -3.08 -12.69
CA GLY A 239 19.53 -4.44 -13.15
C GLY A 239 18.21 -5.20 -13.30
N SER A 240 18.31 -6.54 -13.33
CA SER A 240 17.15 -7.42 -13.33
C SER A 240 17.14 -8.31 -12.10
N PHE A 241 15.96 -8.68 -11.63
CA PHE A 241 15.76 -9.56 -10.49
C PHE A 241 14.86 -10.73 -10.90
N VAL A 242 15.38 -11.95 -10.73
CA VAL A 242 14.66 -13.17 -11.07
C VAL A 242 14.14 -13.81 -9.79
N VAL A 243 12.82 -13.98 -9.68
CA VAL A 243 12.16 -14.53 -8.51
C VAL A 243 11.37 -15.80 -8.83
N PRO A 244 11.51 -16.87 -8.03
CA PRO A 244 10.65 -18.04 -8.16
C PRO A 244 9.23 -17.67 -7.75
N SER A 245 8.28 -17.95 -8.64
CA SER A 245 6.88 -17.52 -8.55
C SER A 245 5.94 -18.63 -9.00
N ILE A 246 4.64 -18.48 -8.69
CA ILE A 246 3.60 -19.37 -9.22
C ILE A 246 2.67 -18.53 -10.08
N VAL A 247 2.52 -18.89 -11.36
CA VAL A 247 1.62 -18.23 -12.29
C VAL A 247 0.61 -19.25 -12.80
N ASN A 248 -0.67 -19.03 -12.52
CA ASN A 248 -1.78 -19.90 -12.91
C ASN A 248 -1.55 -21.39 -12.56
N GLY A 249 -0.91 -21.64 -11.41
CA GLY A 249 -0.59 -22.98 -10.90
C GLY A 249 0.74 -23.58 -11.39
N SER A 250 1.45 -22.91 -12.30
CA SER A 250 2.76 -23.33 -12.80
C SER A 250 3.88 -22.63 -12.04
N HIS A 251 4.92 -23.38 -11.67
CA HIS A 251 6.14 -22.79 -11.11
C HIS A 251 6.95 -22.14 -12.24
N GLU A 252 7.24 -20.85 -12.08
CA GLU A 252 7.95 -20.04 -13.05
C GLU A 252 9.02 -19.19 -12.37
N ASN A 253 10.02 -18.75 -13.14
CA ASN A 253 10.98 -17.74 -12.69
C ASN A 253 10.62 -16.42 -13.37
N LEU A 254 9.94 -15.54 -12.64
CA LEU A 254 9.58 -14.22 -13.14
C LEU A 254 10.80 -13.31 -13.13
N ASN A 255 10.99 -12.55 -14.19
CA ASN A 255 12.08 -11.60 -14.32
C ASN A 255 11.53 -10.17 -14.25
N PHE A 256 12.07 -9.38 -13.34
CA PHE A 256 11.72 -7.99 -13.13
C PHE A 256 12.89 -7.09 -13.50
N SER A 257 12.65 -6.06 -14.30
CA SER A 257 13.58 -4.94 -14.45
C SER A 257 13.46 -4.04 -13.22
N VAL A 258 14.57 -3.67 -12.59
CA VAL A 258 14.57 -2.87 -11.35
C VAL A 258 15.03 -1.46 -11.64
N TYR A 259 14.20 -0.49 -11.29
CA TYR A 259 14.49 0.93 -11.41
C TYR A 259 14.42 1.63 -10.06
N ILE A 260 15.30 2.61 -9.85
CA ILE A 260 15.30 3.46 -8.67
C ILE A 260 15.03 4.91 -9.11
N LEU A 261 13.99 5.53 -8.56
CA LEU A 261 13.75 6.96 -8.65
C LEU A 261 14.28 7.61 -7.35
N PRO A 262 15.39 8.37 -7.38
CA PRO A 262 16.03 8.78 -6.14
C PRO A 262 15.22 9.74 -5.25
N HIS A 263 14.37 10.57 -5.86
CA HIS A 263 13.52 11.51 -5.17
C HIS A 263 12.18 11.66 -5.91
N THR A 264 11.14 11.00 -5.40
CA THR A 264 9.78 11.03 -5.96
C THR A 264 9.05 12.30 -5.54
N GLY A 265 8.38 12.97 -6.47
CA GLY A 265 7.51 14.13 -6.21
C GLY A 265 8.22 15.47 -5.91
N SER A 266 9.41 15.48 -5.32
CA SER A 266 10.17 16.70 -5.02
C SER A 266 11.67 16.46 -4.89
N GLY A 267 12.47 17.52 -4.68
CA GLY A 267 13.92 17.39 -4.45
C GLY A 267 14.31 16.75 -3.11
N ASP A 268 13.39 16.68 -2.14
CA ASP A 268 13.54 15.97 -0.86
C ASP A 268 12.53 14.81 -0.75
N GLY A 269 12.05 14.35 -1.91
CA GLY A 269 11.12 13.24 -2.02
C GLY A 269 11.68 11.92 -1.50
N TRP A 270 10.78 10.98 -1.24
CA TRP A 270 11.11 9.60 -0.89
C TRP A 270 11.77 8.88 -2.07
N ILE A 271 12.30 7.70 -1.80
CA ILE A 271 12.93 6.82 -2.79
C ILE A 271 11.84 5.94 -3.40
N GLY A 272 11.71 5.93 -4.72
CA GLY A 272 10.88 4.96 -5.43
C GLY A 272 11.72 3.78 -5.94
N VAL A 273 11.27 2.55 -5.69
CA VAL A 273 11.86 1.31 -6.20
C VAL A 273 10.81 0.57 -7.02
N TYR A 274 11.07 0.38 -8.31
CA TYR A 274 10.10 -0.18 -9.24
C TYR A 274 10.61 -1.51 -9.78
N TYR A 275 9.94 -2.59 -9.41
CA TYR A 275 10.10 -3.91 -10.01
C TYR A 275 9.09 -4.04 -11.15
N VAL A 276 9.57 -3.89 -12.39
CA VAL A 276 8.73 -3.94 -13.60
C VAL A 276 8.80 -5.33 -14.21
N SER A 277 7.71 -6.09 -14.18
CA SER A 277 7.66 -7.44 -14.76
C SER A 277 7.95 -7.40 -16.26
N GLN A 278 8.80 -8.30 -16.75
CA GLN A 278 9.05 -8.45 -18.20
C GLN A 278 7.96 -9.24 -18.92
N GLN A 279 6.89 -9.60 -18.21
CA GLN A 279 5.73 -10.33 -18.71
C GLN A 279 4.46 -9.62 -18.22
N GLN A 280 3.42 -9.63 -19.06
CA GLN A 280 2.10 -9.13 -18.67
C GLN A 280 1.38 -10.24 -17.90
N LEU A 281 1.33 -10.12 -16.58
CA LEU A 281 0.75 -11.15 -15.71
C LEU A 281 -0.74 -10.86 -15.48
N GLU A 282 -1.55 -11.91 -15.50
CA GLU A 282 -2.97 -11.87 -15.16
C GLU A 282 -3.40 -13.27 -14.69
N GLY A 283 -4.46 -13.35 -13.89
CA GLY A 283 -4.91 -14.57 -13.26
C GLY A 283 -4.31 -14.72 -11.85
N LYS A 284 -3.90 -15.93 -11.49
CA LYS A 284 -3.38 -16.25 -10.15
C LYS A 284 -1.87 -16.15 -10.13
N VAL A 285 -1.33 -15.13 -9.45
CA VAL A 285 0.10 -14.80 -9.43
C VAL A 285 0.60 -14.77 -7.98
N THR A 286 1.61 -15.58 -7.68
CA THR A 286 2.28 -15.62 -6.36
C THR A 286 3.71 -15.13 -6.48
N VAL A 287 4.10 -14.15 -5.66
CA VAL A 287 5.46 -13.60 -5.57
C VAL A 287 6.03 -13.72 -4.15
N PRO A 288 7.36 -13.88 -3.97
CA PRO A 288 7.99 -13.96 -2.65
C PRO A 288 8.18 -12.54 -2.07
N LEU A 289 7.11 -11.99 -1.49
CA LEU A 289 7.03 -10.58 -1.06
C LEU A 289 8.18 -10.18 -0.13
N THR A 290 8.46 -10.96 0.93
CA THR A 290 9.57 -10.66 1.85
C THR A 290 10.91 -10.62 1.13
N THR A 291 11.17 -11.56 0.21
CA THR A 291 12.41 -11.56 -0.56
C THR A 291 12.53 -10.32 -1.44
N MET A 292 11.45 -9.89 -2.11
CA MET A 292 11.47 -8.69 -2.93
C MET A 292 11.66 -7.43 -2.08
N VAL A 293 10.98 -7.34 -0.93
CA VAL A 293 11.16 -6.26 0.04
C VAL A 293 12.60 -6.24 0.56
N GLN A 294 13.19 -7.34 1.01
CA GLN A 294 14.56 -7.30 1.56
C GLN A 294 15.64 -7.06 0.50
N GLU A 295 15.49 -7.66 -0.69
CA GLU A 295 16.47 -7.51 -1.77
C GLU A 295 16.54 -6.07 -2.32
N ASN A 296 15.49 -5.25 -2.10
CA ASN A 296 15.47 -3.85 -2.52
C ASN A 296 16.68 -3.05 -1.98
N PHE A 297 17.19 -3.37 -0.79
CA PHE A 297 18.37 -2.71 -0.21
C PHE A 297 19.65 -2.97 -1.02
N SER A 298 19.77 -4.12 -1.70
CA SER A 298 20.91 -4.42 -2.57
C SER A 298 20.90 -3.55 -3.84
N PHE A 299 19.71 -3.25 -4.37
CA PHE A 299 19.53 -2.35 -5.51
C PHE A 299 19.69 -0.88 -5.10
N MET A 300 19.04 -0.44 -4.02
CA MET A 300 19.19 0.91 -3.50
C MET A 300 20.65 1.24 -3.12
N GLY A 301 21.40 0.26 -2.59
CA GLY A 301 22.80 0.41 -2.23
C GLY A 301 23.75 0.74 -3.40
N LYS A 302 23.30 0.55 -4.65
CA LYS A 302 24.04 0.98 -5.85
C LYS A 302 23.89 2.48 -6.12
N VAL A 303 22.80 3.08 -5.65
CA VAL A 303 22.44 4.49 -5.84
C VAL A 303 22.82 5.33 -4.62
N PHE A 304 22.53 4.82 -3.43
CA PHE A 304 22.70 5.51 -2.16
C PHE A 304 23.74 4.80 -1.30
N ARG A 305 24.51 5.58 -0.54
CA ARG A 305 25.44 5.03 0.45
C ARG A 305 24.76 5.03 1.81
N ASN A 306 24.92 3.95 2.56
CA ASN A 306 24.52 3.82 3.97
C ASN A 306 23.00 3.72 4.22
N LEU A 307 22.23 3.11 3.31
CA LEU A 307 20.89 2.62 3.66
C LEU A 307 21.02 1.18 4.17
N ASN A 308 20.35 0.87 5.28
CA ASN A 308 20.41 -0.45 5.90
C ASN A 308 19.01 -0.96 6.23
N GLU A 309 18.74 -2.21 5.89
CA GLU A 309 17.49 -2.92 6.14
C GLU A 309 17.04 -2.84 7.61
N SER A 310 17.97 -2.89 8.56
CA SER A 310 17.69 -2.84 10.00
C SER A 310 17.10 -1.50 10.49
N GLU A 311 17.14 -0.46 9.66
CA GLU A 311 16.64 0.88 10.02
C GLU A 311 15.21 1.13 9.57
N TYR A 312 14.60 0.19 8.83
CA TYR A 312 13.30 0.37 8.21
C TYR A 312 12.23 -0.53 8.82
N TYR A 313 11.01 -0.02 8.80
CA TYR A 313 9.78 -0.76 9.06
C TYR A 313 9.02 -0.89 7.74
N LEU A 314 8.41 -2.05 7.52
CA LEU A 314 7.37 -2.24 6.51
C LEU A 314 6.08 -1.71 7.10
N ASP A 315 5.54 -0.63 6.54
CA ASP A 315 4.39 0.10 7.10
C ASP A 315 3.07 -0.49 6.59
N ALA A 316 2.95 -0.63 5.27
CA ALA A 316 1.75 -1.17 4.62
C ALA A 316 2.07 -1.83 3.28
N VAL A 317 1.17 -2.72 2.86
CA VAL A 317 1.14 -3.33 1.54
C VAL A 317 -0.20 -2.98 0.90
N GLN A 318 -0.16 -2.30 -0.24
CA GLN A 318 -1.32 -2.01 -1.06
C GLN A 318 -1.35 -2.88 -2.31
N VAL A 319 -2.55 -3.06 -2.85
CA VAL A 319 -2.80 -3.70 -4.15
C VAL A 319 -3.85 -2.90 -4.89
N GLY A 320 -3.55 -2.51 -6.11
CA GLY A 320 -4.41 -1.65 -6.90
C GLY A 320 -3.94 -1.50 -8.33
N MET A 321 -4.48 -0.48 -8.98
CA MET A 321 -4.24 -0.21 -10.40
C MET A 321 -3.99 1.28 -10.62
N GLU A 322 -2.77 1.65 -11.03
CA GLU A 322 -2.53 3.00 -11.57
C GLU A 322 -3.17 3.10 -12.95
N PHE A 323 -3.84 4.22 -13.21
CA PHE A 323 -4.54 4.42 -14.48
C PHE A 323 -4.42 5.84 -15.00
N ASN A 324 -4.64 5.98 -16.31
CA ASN A 324 -4.69 7.27 -16.98
C ASN A 324 -5.84 7.36 -17.99
N ASN A 325 -6.15 8.59 -18.39
CA ASN A 325 -7.16 8.87 -19.39
C ASN A 325 -6.56 8.96 -20.80
N ASP A 326 -7.38 8.69 -21.80
CA ASP A 326 -6.99 8.91 -23.19
C ASP A 326 -6.87 10.41 -23.52
N SER A 327 -6.48 10.73 -24.76
CA SER A 327 -6.32 12.12 -25.21
C SER A 327 -7.61 12.96 -25.21
N THR A 328 -8.77 12.32 -25.04
CA THR A 328 -10.08 13.00 -24.91
C THR A 328 -10.49 13.24 -23.46
N GLY A 329 -9.68 12.77 -22.50
CA GLY A 329 -10.01 12.85 -21.07
C GLY A 329 -10.91 11.71 -20.59
N THR A 330 -10.92 10.56 -21.29
CA THR A 330 -11.78 9.41 -20.98
C THR A 330 -10.99 8.22 -20.40
N SER A 331 -11.50 7.62 -19.33
CA SER A 331 -11.03 6.38 -18.71
C SER A 331 -12.21 5.43 -18.51
N ILE A 332 -12.23 4.32 -19.25
CA ILE A 332 -13.23 3.25 -19.15
C ILE A 332 -12.48 1.92 -19.07
N MET A 333 -12.31 1.43 -17.85
CA MET A 333 -11.46 0.28 -17.53
C MET A 333 -11.73 -0.22 -16.12
N GLY A 334 -11.09 -1.31 -15.71
CA GLY A 334 -11.19 -1.79 -14.34
C GLY A 334 -10.53 -3.12 -14.11
N TYR A 335 -10.76 -3.66 -12.92
CA TYR A 335 -10.27 -4.98 -12.54
C TYR A 335 -11.23 -5.68 -11.60
N SER A 336 -11.12 -7.00 -11.56
CA SER A 336 -11.72 -7.83 -10.52
C SER A 336 -10.60 -8.48 -9.72
N LEU A 337 -10.57 -8.25 -8.41
CA LEU A 337 -9.71 -8.97 -7.48
C LEU A 337 -10.55 -10.07 -6.81
N TYR A 338 -10.35 -11.30 -7.25
CA TYR A 338 -11.09 -12.47 -6.77
C TYR A 338 -10.58 -12.95 -5.41
N ASN A 339 -9.27 -12.80 -5.16
CA ASN A 339 -8.65 -13.22 -3.92
C ASN A 339 -7.28 -12.54 -3.73
N TRP A 340 -6.95 -12.26 -2.47
CA TRP A 340 -5.60 -11.95 -2.01
C TRP A 340 -5.29 -12.78 -0.78
N THR A 341 -4.18 -13.53 -0.78
CA THR A 341 -3.70 -14.26 0.40
C THR A 341 -2.20 -14.06 0.61
N MET A 342 -1.78 -14.15 1.86
CA MET A 342 -0.38 -14.16 2.24
C MET A 342 -0.07 -15.45 3.00
N GLN A 343 0.85 -16.26 2.48
CA GLN A 343 1.37 -17.42 3.19
C GLN A 343 2.59 -16.99 4.01
N VAL A 344 2.60 -17.32 5.30
CA VAL A 344 3.57 -16.85 6.30
C VAL A 344 4.28 -18.05 6.95
N GLN A 345 5.62 -17.96 7.05
CA GLN A 345 6.50 -18.95 7.71
C GLN A 345 7.51 -18.33 8.66
#